data_AF-A0A1H0CAU4-F1
#
_entry.id   AF-A0A1H0CAU4-F1
#
_cell.length_a   1.000
_cell.length_b   1.000
_cell.length_c   1.000
_cell.angle_alpha   90.00
_cell.angle_beta   90.00
_cell.angle_gamma   90.00
#
_symmetry.space_group_name_H-M   'P 1'
#
loop_
_entity.id
_entity.type
_entity.pdbx_description
1 polymer ?
#
loop_
_entity_poly.entity_id
_entity_poly.type
_entity_poly.pdbx_seq_one_letter_code
_entity_poly.pdbx_strand_id
1 'polypeptide(L)'
;MTQDIQDAYEDAKDAHPGADVDNCTTSTSLDDTDCGAALTAAGKVAADTERRLRRKDPEYADELYSAVFLTTSAVQGDLERLRHPIPCYGLSDEPQPPPPLRTEAESICAEAADIFKIEYRIFLSTVEP
;
A
#
# COMPACT_ATOMS: atom_id res chain seq x y z
N MET A 1 7.43 -7.02 -21.75
CA MET A 1 6.27 -6.65 -20.90
C MET A 1 6.39 -7.26 -19.51
N THR A 2 6.31 -8.59 -19.34
CA THR A 2 6.43 -9.21 -18.00
C THR A 2 7.76 -8.91 -17.32
N GLN A 3 8.86 -8.94 -18.09
CA GLN A 3 10.18 -8.61 -17.55
C GLN A 3 10.32 -7.12 -17.18
N ASP A 4 9.71 -6.22 -17.95
CA ASP A 4 9.76 -4.78 -17.66
C ASP A 4 9.03 -4.44 -16.36
N ILE A 5 7.91 -5.14 -16.11
CA ILE A 5 7.14 -5.07 -14.87
C ILE A 5 7.96 -5.62 -13.70
N GLN A 6 8.55 -6.80 -13.85
CA GLN A 6 9.37 -7.43 -12.81
C GLN A 6 10.59 -6.58 -12.44
N ASP A 7 11.32 -6.06 -13.43
CA ASP A 7 12.47 -5.19 -13.20
C ASP A 7 12.05 -3.91 -12.44
N ALA A 8 10.94 -3.28 -12.83
CA ALA A 8 10.43 -2.09 -12.17
C ALA A 8 9.99 -2.37 -10.72
N TYR A 9 9.39 -3.54 -10.48
CA TYR A 9 8.95 -3.98 -9.16
C TYR A 9 10.13 -4.30 -8.25
N GLU A 10 11.10 -5.10 -8.69
CA GLU A 10 12.27 -5.45 -7.88
C GLU A 10 13.08 -4.20 -7.52
N ASP A 11 13.28 -3.30 -8.47
CA ASP A 11 13.91 -2.00 -8.21
C ASP A 11 13.15 -1.15 -7.17
N ALA A 12 11.81 -1.17 -7.21
CA ALA A 12 10.97 -0.45 -6.26
C ALA A 12 11.01 -1.09 -4.88
N LYS A 13 11.02 -2.42 -4.82
CA LYS A 13 11.14 -3.23 -3.59
C LYS A 13 12.47 -2.99 -2.89
N ASP A 14 13.57 -2.94 -3.65
CA ASP A 14 14.90 -2.62 -3.13
C ASP A 14 15.00 -1.18 -2.61
N ALA A 15 14.33 -0.22 -3.26
CA ALA A 15 14.29 1.17 -2.82
C ALA A 15 13.40 1.39 -1.58
N HIS A 16 12.45 0.49 -1.34
CA HIS A 16 11.44 0.60 -0.28
C HIS A 16 11.34 -0.73 0.50
N PRO A 17 12.41 -1.11 1.23
CA PRO A 17 12.41 -2.35 2.00
C PRO A 17 11.35 -2.30 3.12
N GLY A 18 10.87 -3.47 3.52
CA GLY A 18 9.92 -3.61 4.64
C GLY A 18 8.44 -3.64 4.23
N ALA A 19 8.13 -3.79 2.94
CA ALA A 19 6.76 -3.99 2.45
C ALA A 19 6.16 -5.39 2.77
N ASP A 20 6.50 -5.97 3.93
CA ASP A 20 5.96 -7.24 4.42
C ASP A 20 4.70 -6.97 5.24
N VAL A 21 3.57 -6.92 4.54
CA VAL A 21 2.25 -6.65 5.14
C VAL A 21 1.61 -7.91 5.74
N ASP A 22 2.19 -9.10 5.58
CA ASP A 22 1.54 -10.33 6.03
C ASP A 22 1.43 -10.41 7.55
N ASN A 23 2.39 -9.80 8.25
CA ASN A 23 2.43 -9.71 9.71
C ASN A 23 1.39 -8.73 10.30
N CYS A 24 0.79 -7.86 9.47
CA CYS A 24 -0.31 -7.00 9.88
C CYS A 24 -1.59 -7.82 10.10
N THR A 25 -1.93 -8.15 11.33
CA THR A 25 -3.21 -8.80 11.66
C THR A 25 -4.19 -7.82 12.28
N THR A 26 -5.46 -8.20 12.39
CA THR A 26 -6.48 -7.42 13.10
C THR A 26 -6.19 -7.20 14.59
N SER A 27 -5.26 -7.95 15.17
CA SER A 27 -4.78 -7.78 16.55
C SER A 27 -3.44 -7.05 16.65
N THR A 28 -2.83 -6.67 15.53
CA THR A 28 -1.55 -5.97 15.48
C THR A 28 -1.80 -4.48 15.56
N SER A 29 -1.02 -3.77 16.39
CA SER A 29 -1.07 -2.32 16.43
C SER A 29 -0.70 -1.77 15.05
N LEU A 30 -1.45 -0.77 14.60
CA LEU A 30 -1.17 -0.10 13.32
C LEU A 30 -0.11 0.99 13.43
N ASP A 31 0.48 1.16 14.62
CA ASP A 31 1.55 2.12 14.83
C ASP A 31 2.74 1.91 13.89
N ASP A 32 3.52 2.99 13.75
CA ASP A 32 4.64 3.11 12.81
C ASP A 32 5.79 2.14 13.08
N THR A 33 5.81 1.49 14.23
CA THR A 33 6.87 0.56 14.58
C THR A 33 6.68 -0.81 13.95
N ASP A 34 5.43 -1.19 13.66
CA ASP A 34 5.08 -2.52 13.16
C ASP A 34 4.36 -2.41 11.81
N CYS A 35 3.03 -2.34 11.83
CA CYS A 35 2.22 -2.48 10.62
C CYS A 35 2.14 -1.19 9.81
N GLY A 36 2.12 -0.01 10.43
CA GLY A 36 2.04 1.27 9.73
C GLY A 36 3.22 1.50 8.76
N ALA A 37 4.42 1.11 9.20
CA ALA A 37 5.62 1.16 8.35
C ALA A 37 5.52 0.20 7.15
N ALA A 38 5.05 -1.03 7.38
CA ALA A 38 4.92 -2.03 6.31
C ALA A 38 3.89 -1.62 5.24
N LEU A 39 2.72 -1.13 5.67
CA LEU A 39 1.68 -0.60 4.77
C LEU A 39 2.18 0.60 3.97
N THR A 40 2.90 1.52 4.62
CA THR A 40 3.51 2.67 3.94
C THR A 40 4.60 2.24 2.96
N ALA A 41 5.44 1.26 3.30
CA ALA A 41 6.45 0.73 2.40
C ALA A 41 5.80 0.06 1.18
N ALA A 42 4.79 -0.78 1.38
CA ALA A 42 4.01 -1.41 0.32
C ALA A 42 3.38 -0.38 -0.64
N GLY A 43 2.78 0.68 -0.10
CA GLY A 43 2.28 1.79 -0.91
C GLY A 43 3.37 2.47 -1.74
N LYS A 44 4.57 2.67 -1.17
CA LYS A 44 5.72 3.24 -1.91
C LYS A 44 6.23 2.30 -3.00
N VAL A 45 6.28 0.99 -2.74
CA VAL A 45 6.65 -0.01 -3.75
C VAL A 45 5.72 0.07 -4.96
N ALA A 46 4.40 0.05 -4.73
CA ALA A 46 3.42 0.13 -5.81
C ALA A 46 3.56 1.45 -6.61
N ALA A 47 3.63 2.59 -5.91
CA ALA A 47 3.77 3.90 -6.55
C ALA A 47 5.08 4.06 -7.33
N ASP A 48 6.21 3.57 -6.81
CA ASP A 48 7.48 3.63 -7.54
C ASP A 48 7.51 2.67 -8.73
N THR A 49 6.88 1.49 -8.62
CA THR A 49 6.71 0.56 -9.74
C THR A 49 5.99 1.24 -10.90
N GLU A 50 4.84 1.86 -10.64
CA GLU A 50 4.11 2.64 -11.65
C GLU A 50 4.98 3.78 -12.23
N ARG A 51 5.65 4.55 -11.36
CA ARG A 51 6.50 5.66 -11.78
C ARG A 51 7.62 5.21 -12.72
N ARG A 52 8.26 4.07 -12.44
CA ARG A 52 9.33 3.50 -13.26
C ARG A 52 8.81 3.04 -14.63
N LEU A 53 7.66 2.36 -14.66
CA LEU A 53 7.01 1.94 -15.89
C LEU A 53 6.60 3.14 -16.77
N ARG A 54 6.02 4.19 -16.18
CA ARG A 54 5.72 5.44 -16.89
C ARG A 54 6.95 6.14 -17.45
N ARG A 55 8.10 6.05 -16.76
CA ARG A 55 9.36 6.63 -17.26
C ARG A 55 9.98 5.79 -18.38
N LYS A 56 9.79 4.48 -18.34
CA LYS A 56 10.32 3.54 -19.35
C LYS A 56 9.61 3.71 -20.69
N ASP A 57 8.29 3.80 -20.69
CA ASP A 57 7.46 3.91 -21.90
C ASP A 57 6.47 5.09 -21.83
N PRO A 58 6.93 6.35 -21.79
CA PRO A 58 6.08 7.51 -21.49
C PRO A 58 4.91 7.74 -22.46
N GLU A 59 5.02 7.25 -23.70
CA GLU A 59 3.97 7.41 -24.72
C GLU A 59 2.91 6.31 -24.69
N TYR A 60 3.25 5.12 -24.13
CA TYR A 60 2.42 3.90 -24.25
C TYR A 60 2.21 3.16 -22.91
N ALA A 61 2.67 3.74 -21.81
CA ALA A 61 2.65 3.09 -20.51
C ALA A 61 1.24 2.70 -20.07
N ASP A 62 0.25 3.57 -20.31
CA ASP A 62 -1.14 3.31 -19.91
C ASP A 62 -1.74 2.12 -20.69
N GLU A 63 -1.38 1.93 -21.96
CA GLU A 63 -1.79 0.77 -22.76
C GLU A 63 -1.03 -0.50 -22.36
N LEU A 64 0.28 -0.41 -22.18
CA LEU A 64 1.15 -1.56 -21.92
C LEU A 64 1.00 -2.10 -20.48
N TYR A 65 0.74 -1.22 -19.51
CA TYR A 65 0.80 -1.54 -18.08
C TYR A 65 -0.50 -1.22 -17.33
N SER A 66 -1.62 -1.05 -18.05
CA SER A 66 -2.94 -0.72 -17.49
C SER A 66 -3.31 -1.50 -16.22
N ALA A 67 -3.11 -2.81 -16.20
CA ALA A 67 -3.44 -3.65 -15.04
C ALA A 67 -2.61 -3.29 -13.78
N VAL A 68 -1.31 -2.97 -13.97
CA VAL A 68 -0.43 -2.55 -12.87
C VAL A 68 -0.85 -1.19 -12.34
N PHE A 69 -1.26 -0.26 -13.22
CA PHE A 69 -1.69 1.08 -12.80
C PHE A 69 -3.04 1.07 -12.10
N LEU A 70 -3.98 0.24 -12.56
CA LEU A 70 -5.27 0.05 -11.90
C LEU A 70 -5.09 -0.45 -10.46
N THR A 71 -4.24 -1.45 -10.26
CA THR A 71 -3.99 -2.04 -8.93
C THR A 71 -3.14 -1.13 -8.06
N THR A 72 -2.16 -0.41 -8.63
CA THR A 72 -1.40 0.63 -7.91
C THR A 72 -2.32 1.73 -7.40
N SER A 73 -3.25 2.21 -8.23
CA SER A 73 -4.24 3.23 -7.84
C SER A 73 -5.13 2.75 -6.69
N ALA A 74 -5.57 1.49 -6.70
CA ALA A 74 -6.33 0.89 -5.61
C ALA A 74 -5.52 0.90 -4.29
N VAL A 75 -4.27 0.43 -4.33
CA VAL A 75 -3.34 0.46 -3.18
C VAL A 75 -3.15 1.87 -2.65
N GLN A 76 -2.94 2.88 -3.51
CA GLN A 76 -2.80 4.27 -3.06
C GLN A 76 -4.09 4.81 -2.45
N GLY A 77 -5.24 4.49 -3.04
CA GLY A 77 -6.54 4.90 -2.54
C GLY A 77 -6.80 4.38 -1.13
N ASP A 78 -6.49 3.11 -0.87
CA ASP A 78 -6.68 2.52 0.46
C ASP A 78 -5.66 3.01 1.48
N LEU A 79 -4.40 3.24 1.06
CA LEU A 79 -3.42 3.89 1.93
C LEU A 79 -3.89 5.28 2.33
N GLU A 80 -4.42 6.06 1.39
CA GLU A 80 -4.95 7.38 1.70
C GLU A 80 -6.12 7.28 2.69
N ARG A 81 -7.02 6.29 2.54
CA ARG A 81 -8.14 6.07 3.48
C ARG A 81 -7.68 5.77 4.91
N LEU A 82 -6.59 5.01 5.04
CA LEU A 82 -5.94 4.70 6.32
C LEU A 82 -5.28 5.92 6.97
N ARG A 83 -4.89 6.94 6.18
CA ARG A 83 -4.37 8.22 6.68
C ARG A 83 -5.48 9.21 6.96
N HIS A 84 -6.47 9.26 6.07
CA HIS A 84 -7.58 10.21 6.07
C HIS A 84 -8.83 9.58 5.45
N PRO A 85 -10.03 9.64 6.05
CA PRO A 85 -10.39 10.29 7.30
C PRO A 85 -10.29 9.37 8.54
N ILE A 86 -9.78 8.15 8.38
CA ILE A 86 -9.65 7.20 9.49
C ILE A 86 -8.30 7.52 10.17
N PRO A 87 -8.26 8.06 11.40
CA PRO A 87 -7.00 8.47 12.04
C PRO A 87 -6.26 7.25 12.60
N CYS A 88 -5.79 6.36 11.72
CA CYS A 88 -5.11 5.15 12.16
C CYS A 88 -3.77 5.49 12.80
N TYR A 89 -3.54 4.97 14.00
CA TYR A 89 -2.34 5.20 14.80
C TYR A 89 -1.08 4.98 13.96
N GLY A 90 -0.14 5.92 13.97
CA GLY A 90 1.09 5.87 13.16
C GLY A 90 0.91 6.33 11.71
N LEU A 91 -0.15 5.88 11.04
CA LEU A 91 -0.39 6.25 9.63
C LEU A 91 -0.93 7.67 9.45
N SER A 92 -1.66 8.19 10.44
CA SER A 92 -2.31 9.49 10.39
C SER A 92 -1.78 10.45 11.46
N ASP A 93 -1.56 11.71 11.07
CA ASP A 93 -1.25 12.81 11.99
C ASP A 93 -2.50 13.40 12.66
N GLU A 94 -3.70 12.91 12.34
CA GLU A 94 -4.95 13.41 12.88
C GLU A 94 -5.12 13.10 14.38
N PRO A 95 -5.78 13.97 15.16
CA PRO A 95 -6.00 13.75 16.58
C PRO A 95 -6.78 12.47 16.85
N GLN A 96 -6.26 11.67 17.77
CA GLN A 96 -6.90 10.41 18.15
C GLN A 96 -8.21 10.65 18.90
N PRO A 97 -9.27 9.85 18.63
CA PRO A 97 -10.53 9.98 19.34
C PRO A 97 -10.35 9.69 20.84
N PRO A 98 -11.06 10.43 21.71
CA PRO A 98 -11.00 10.19 23.15
C PRO A 98 -11.65 8.84 23.50
N PRO A 99 -11.28 8.22 24.64
CA PRO A 99 -12.02 7.07 25.15
C PRO A 99 -13.53 7.39 25.32
N PRO A 100 -14.46 6.45 25.02
CA PRO A 100 -14.25 5.05 24.65
C PRO A 100 -14.11 4.80 23.12
N LEU A 101 -14.30 5.83 22.29
CA LEU A 101 -14.31 5.74 20.82
C LEU A 101 -12.97 5.27 20.23
N ARG A 102 -11.89 5.33 21.02
CA ARG A 102 -10.57 4.80 20.69
C ARG A 102 -10.61 3.35 20.18
N THR A 103 -11.26 2.46 20.92
CA THR A 103 -11.29 1.03 20.57
C THR A 103 -12.09 0.77 19.29
N GLU A 104 -13.17 1.53 19.07
CA GLU A 104 -13.96 1.45 17.84
C GLU A 104 -13.15 1.94 16.63
N ALA A 105 -12.41 3.04 16.79
CA ALA A 105 -11.52 3.55 15.75
C ALA A 105 -10.39 2.57 15.40
N GLU A 106 -9.78 1.93 16.41
CA GLU A 106 -8.76 0.89 16.20
C GLU A 106 -9.31 -0.31 15.42
N SER A 107 -10.54 -0.75 15.71
CA SER A 107 -11.21 -1.83 14.96
C SER A 107 -11.45 -1.47 13.50
N ILE A 108 -11.90 -0.24 13.22
CA ILE A 108 -12.12 0.23 11.84
C ILE A 108 -10.79 0.28 11.08
N CYS A 109 -9.73 0.72 11.74
CA CYS A 109 -8.39 0.75 11.14
C CYS A 109 -7.86 -0.65 10.82
N ALA A 110 -8.07 -1.62 11.73
CA ALA A 110 -7.69 -3.01 11.50
C ALA A 110 -8.40 -3.61 10.26
N GLU A 111 -9.70 -3.35 10.12
CA GLU A 111 -10.46 -3.77 8.93
C GLU A 111 -9.94 -3.10 7.64
N ALA A 112 -9.67 -1.80 7.69
CA ALA A 112 -9.12 -1.07 6.55
C ALA A 112 -7.71 -1.56 6.16
N ALA A 113 -6.88 -1.94 7.13
CA ALA A 113 -5.57 -2.53 6.87
C ALA A 113 -5.69 -3.91 6.19
N ASP A 114 -6.66 -4.72 6.58
CA ASP A 114 -6.95 -5.99 5.89
C ASP A 114 -7.40 -5.78 4.45
N ILE A 115 -8.21 -4.75 4.17
CA ILE A 115 -8.59 -4.37 2.80
C ILE A 115 -7.34 -3.97 1.99
N PHE A 116 -6.49 -3.11 2.56
CA PHE A 116 -5.23 -2.71 1.92
C PHE A 116 -4.37 -3.94 1.58
N LYS A 117 -4.26 -4.92 2.49
CA LYS A 117 -3.51 -6.16 2.23
C LYS A 117 -4.06 -6.93 1.04
N ILE A 118 -5.38 -6.99 0.90
CA ILE A 118 -6.04 -7.65 -0.24
C ILE A 118 -5.65 -6.92 -1.53
N GLU A 119 -5.78 -5.59 -1.59
CA GLU A 119 -5.41 -4.81 -2.77
C GLU A 119 -3.91 -4.91 -3.09
N TYR A 120 -3.05 -4.91 -2.07
CA TYR A 120 -1.62 -5.11 -2.26
C TYR A 120 -1.30 -6.49 -2.84
N ARG A 121 -1.96 -7.56 -2.38
CA ARG A 121 -1.81 -8.91 -2.98
C ARG A 121 -2.32 -8.96 -4.42
N ILE A 122 -3.38 -8.22 -4.74
CA ILE A 122 -3.86 -8.10 -6.11
C ILE A 122 -2.79 -7.39 -6.96
N PHE A 123 -2.20 -6.30 -6.47
CA PHE A 123 -1.05 -5.65 -7.13
C PHE A 123 0.10 -6.64 -7.35
N LEU A 124 0.52 -7.39 -6.32
CA LEU A 124 1.58 -8.40 -6.44
C LEU A 124 1.27 -9.43 -7.53
N SER A 125 0.02 -9.87 -7.65
CA SER A 125 -0.40 -10.81 -8.71
C SER A 125 -0.22 -10.25 -10.14
N THR A 126 -0.14 -8.93 -10.29
CA THR A 126 0.13 -8.28 -11.59
C THR A 126 1.63 -8.10 -11.89
N VAL A 127 2.50 -8.21 -10.87
CA VAL A 127 3.93 -7.90 -11.00
C VAL A 127 4.88 -9.08 -10.69
N GLU A 128 4.43 -10.13 -10.00
CA GLU A 128 5.21 -11.33 -9.64
C GLU A 128 4.85 -12.65 -10.38
N PRO A 129 4.42 -12.67 -11.66
CA PRO A 129 3.89 -13.88 -12.30
C PRO A 129 4.91 -15.01 -12.52
#